data_AF-A0A0W1SGG5-F1
#
_entry.id   AF-A0A0W1SGG5-F1
#
_cell.length_a   1.000
_cell.length_b   1.000
_cell.length_c   1.000
_cell.angle_alpha   90.00
_cell.angle_beta   90.00
_cell.angle_gamma   90.00
#
_symmetry.space_group_name_H-M   'P 1'
#
loop_
_entity.id
_entity.type
_entity.pdbx_description
1 polymer ?
#
loop_
_entity_poly.entity_id
_entity_poly.type
_entity_poly.pdbx_seq_one_letter_code
_entity_poly.pdbx_strand_id
1 'polypeptide(L)'
;MGGAGVLAMSGGAAAATVSISAANTALVSNDRGDISQVTADPEFHVHWENFDDAVGKVFFLVEANVGGTGWEPIFRATPWIGEEVNNGYIRQVPGTTGQYRVKVPLSQALNQDDRFDDGSGPDASAGPLVIADEQGKPDYSSLTSFPSGLSAFLDGTSMGSASLYPGAHEEGGHQNNYPDIDAGYYGAAADTSALDNPNDGSDKTTEVKLRYTFELQRPNLSQLSYLDSVDFSGLSTDEEKKQKAADELDWLEVSDIDAGNSKIVMNGEDGNANFANPSGIPYNSLIANADNHVGILSTVATFNTKARNEASDSGVTGSSNTNAS
;
A
#
# COMPACT_ATOMS: atom_id res chain seq x y z
N MET A 1 -17.12 -2.96 -13.32
CA MET A 1 -16.87 -1.62 -13.89
C MET A 1 -15.80 -0.96 -13.05
N GLY A 2 -14.72 -0.47 -13.67
CA GLY A 2 -13.55 0.03 -12.95
C GLY A 2 -13.75 1.43 -12.37
N GLY A 3 -13.32 1.62 -11.13
CA GLY A 3 -13.21 2.95 -10.52
C GLY A 3 -11.88 3.56 -10.96
N ALA A 4 -11.92 4.53 -11.88
CA ALA A 4 -10.79 5.38 -12.18
C ALA A 4 -10.89 6.63 -11.30
N GLY A 5 -10.10 6.67 -10.22
CA GLY A 5 -9.96 7.85 -9.38
C GLY A 5 -8.77 8.66 -9.88
N VAL A 6 -9.01 9.86 -10.40
CA VAL A 6 -7.97 10.85 -10.69
C VAL A 6 -8.14 11.98 -9.69
N LEU A 7 -7.14 12.19 -8.83
CA LEU A 7 -7.06 13.37 -7.97
C LEU A 7 -5.89 14.22 -8.39
N ALA A 8 -6.16 15.52 -8.53
CA ALA A 8 -5.17 16.54 -8.81
C ALA A 8 -5.22 17.60 -7.71
N MET A 9 -4.08 17.80 -7.06
CA MET A 9 -3.86 18.87 -6.09
C MET A 9 -2.99 19.93 -6.75
N SER A 10 -3.50 21.16 -6.86
CA SER A 10 -2.77 22.30 -7.43
C SER A 10 -2.74 23.45 -6.44
N GLY A 11 -1.59 23.65 -5.78
CA GLY A 11 -1.21 24.93 -5.16
C GLY A 11 -0.34 25.68 -6.16
N GLY A 12 -0.52 27.00 -6.32
CA GLY A 12 0.10 27.73 -7.45
C GLY A 12 1.61 27.51 -7.58
N ALA A 13 2.04 26.81 -8.64
CA ALA A 13 3.40 26.41 -9.07
C ALA A 13 3.70 24.90 -8.94
N ALA A 14 3.50 24.27 -7.77
CA ALA A 14 3.77 22.85 -7.53
C ALA A 14 2.50 21.99 -7.55
N ALA A 15 2.57 20.80 -8.18
CA ALA A 15 1.41 19.91 -8.28
C ALA A 15 1.81 18.45 -8.16
N ALA A 16 0.98 17.66 -7.50
CA ALA A 16 1.06 16.22 -7.50
C ALA A 16 -0.29 15.59 -7.84
N THR A 17 -0.25 14.47 -8.54
CA THR A 17 -1.45 13.77 -9.00
C THR A 17 -1.27 12.27 -8.83
N VAL A 18 -2.38 11.58 -8.54
CA VAL A 18 -2.42 10.12 -8.55
C VAL A 18 -3.58 9.62 -9.39
N SER A 19 -3.32 8.59 -10.20
CA SER A 19 -4.33 7.81 -10.88
C SER A 19 -4.24 6.35 -10.46
N ILE A 20 -5.38 5.76 -10.09
CA ILE A 20 -5.48 4.35 -9.71
C ILE A 20 -6.49 3.67 -10.61
N SER A 21 -6.12 2.50 -11.12
CA SER A 21 -7.06 1.58 -11.76
C SER A 21 -7.38 0.42 -10.82
N ALA A 22 -8.62 0.40 -10.33
CA ALA A 22 -9.17 -0.77 -9.66
C ALA A 22 -10.22 -1.41 -10.58
N ALA A 23 -9.97 -2.66 -10.98
CA ALA A 23 -10.99 -3.54 -11.52
C ALA A 23 -11.29 -4.57 -10.44
N ASN A 24 -12.54 -4.68 -9.97
CA ASN A 24 -13.19 -5.93 -9.53
C ASN A 24 -14.58 -5.67 -8.94
N THR A 25 -15.62 -5.97 -9.73
CA THR A 25 -16.96 -6.26 -9.23
C THR A 25 -17.32 -7.63 -9.77
N ALA A 26 -17.05 -8.68 -8.99
CA ALA A 26 -17.44 -10.05 -9.33
C ALA A 26 -18.66 -10.44 -8.47
N LEU A 27 -19.66 -11.05 -9.11
CA LEU A 27 -20.72 -11.77 -8.41
C LEU A 27 -20.15 -13.13 -8.02
N VAL A 28 -20.19 -13.45 -6.72
CA VAL A 28 -19.89 -14.78 -6.20
C VAL A 28 -21.24 -15.45 -5.88
N SER A 29 -21.53 -16.54 -6.58
CA SER A 29 -22.72 -17.37 -6.33
C SER A 29 -22.27 -18.73 -5.83
N ASN A 30 -22.80 -19.18 -4.69
CA ASN A 30 -22.64 -20.55 -4.20
C ASN A 30 -23.83 -20.98 -3.33
N ASP A 31 -23.85 -22.25 -2.94
CA ASP A 31 -24.94 -22.87 -2.19
C ASP A 31 -25.10 -22.38 -0.73
N ARG A 32 -24.18 -21.52 -0.26
CA ARG A 32 -24.16 -21.01 1.12
C ARG A 32 -24.26 -19.48 1.21
N GLY A 33 -24.00 -18.78 0.10
CA GLY A 33 -23.83 -17.33 0.08
C GLY A 33 -22.56 -16.82 0.73
N ASP A 34 -21.58 -17.69 1.00
CA ASP A 34 -20.37 -17.33 1.74
C ASP A 34 -19.28 -16.80 0.80
N ILE A 35 -18.55 -15.76 1.20
CA ILE A 35 -17.35 -15.28 0.53
C ILE A 35 -16.15 -15.70 1.39
N SER A 36 -15.18 -16.40 0.80
CA SER A 36 -13.99 -16.85 1.53
C SER A 36 -12.87 -15.81 1.57
N GLN A 37 -12.78 -14.95 0.55
CA GLN A 37 -11.74 -13.93 0.46
C GLN A 37 -12.11 -12.81 -0.52
N VAL A 38 -11.66 -11.59 -0.21
CA VAL A 38 -11.66 -10.43 -1.10
C VAL A 38 -10.25 -9.86 -1.15
N THR A 39 -9.74 -9.63 -2.35
CA THR A 39 -8.38 -9.10 -2.56
C THR A 39 -8.38 -7.88 -3.48
N ALA A 40 -7.31 -7.10 -3.43
CA ALA A 40 -6.99 -6.07 -4.41
C ALA A 40 -5.54 -6.15 -4.84
N ASP A 41 -5.30 -5.82 -6.11
CA ASP A 41 -3.97 -5.81 -6.68
C ASP A 41 -3.77 -4.50 -7.47
N PRO A 42 -3.44 -3.40 -6.77
CA PRO A 42 -3.55 -2.07 -7.34
C PRO A 42 -2.45 -1.77 -8.36
N GLU A 43 -2.84 -1.07 -9.42
CA GLU A 43 -1.94 -0.33 -10.29
C GLU A 43 -2.12 1.16 -10.04
N PHE A 44 -1.03 1.90 -9.98
CA PHE A 44 -1.09 3.33 -9.74
C PHE A 44 0.05 4.10 -10.41
N HIS A 45 -0.21 5.38 -10.63
CA HIS A 45 0.75 6.34 -11.15
C HIS A 45 0.69 7.59 -10.28
N VAL A 46 1.81 7.90 -9.63
CA VAL A 46 2.06 9.14 -8.91
C VAL A 46 2.94 10.00 -9.77
N HIS A 47 2.58 11.26 -9.92
CA HIS A 47 3.31 12.24 -10.72
C HIS A 47 3.40 13.54 -9.96
N TRP A 48 4.56 14.20 -10.00
CA TRP A 48 4.79 15.48 -9.35
C TRP A 48 5.58 16.41 -10.27
N GLU A 49 5.34 17.72 -10.13
CA GLU A 49 5.98 18.75 -10.95
C GLU A 49 6.28 20.00 -10.13
N ASN A 50 7.45 20.58 -10.41
CA ASN A 50 7.93 21.88 -9.90
C ASN A 50 7.91 22.00 -8.37
N PHE A 51 8.36 20.97 -7.66
CA PHE A 51 8.60 21.07 -6.22
C PHE A 51 9.92 21.83 -5.98
N ASP A 52 10.02 22.55 -4.87
CA ASP A 52 11.29 23.17 -4.49
C ASP A 52 12.26 22.13 -3.90
N ASP A 53 11.72 21.10 -3.24
CA ASP A 53 12.47 19.93 -2.79
C ASP A 53 12.47 18.80 -3.83
N ALA A 54 13.61 18.14 -4.01
CA ALA A 54 13.68 16.91 -4.79
C ALA A 54 12.97 15.73 -4.08
N VAL A 55 12.15 15.00 -4.85
CA VAL A 55 11.54 13.73 -4.39
C VAL A 55 12.49 12.58 -4.65
N GLY A 56 12.87 11.88 -3.59
CA GLY A 56 13.73 10.69 -3.64
C GLY A 56 13.05 9.41 -3.19
N LYS A 57 11.87 9.47 -2.55
CA LYS A 57 11.07 8.29 -2.18
C LYS A 57 9.58 8.59 -2.29
N VAL A 58 8.80 7.55 -2.53
CA VAL A 58 7.34 7.61 -2.48
C VAL A 58 6.87 6.64 -1.42
N PHE A 59 6.45 7.14 -0.27
CA PHE A 59 5.72 6.32 0.69
C PHE A 59 4.28 6.15 0.20
N PHE A 60 3.74 4.95 0.34
CA PHE A 60 2.31 4.73 0.15
C PHE A 60 1.73 3.76 1.18
N LEU A 61 0.50 4.04 1.55
CA LEU A 61 -0.34 3.30 2.48
C LEU A 61 -1.64 2.90 1.76
N VAL A 62 -2.04 1.65 1.95
CA VAL A 62 -3.34 1.13 1.55
C VAL A 62 -4.12 0.78 2.81
N GLU A 63 -5.30 1.36 2.95
CA GLU A 63 -6.28 1.05 3.99
C GLU A 63 -7.57 0.55 3.37
N ALA A 64 -8.29 -0.32 4.07
CA ALA A 64 -9.59 -0.80 3.63
C ALA A 64 -10.69 -0.52 4.65
N ASN A 65 -11.92 -0.37 4.14
CA ASN A 65 -13.14 -0.29 4.92
C ASN A 65 -14.18 -1.23 4.30
N VAL A 66 -14.55 -2.27 5.04
CA VAL A 66 -15.41 -3.35 4.59
C VAL A 66 -16.79 -3.18 5.22
N GLY A 67 -17.80 -2.81 4.43
CA GLY A 67 -19.17 -2.67 4.94
C GLY A 67 -19.38 -1.56 5.97
N GLY A 68 -18.47 -0.58 6.06
CA GLY A 68 -18.60 0.56 6.98
C GLY A 68 -18.03 0.31 8.38
N THR A 69 -17.24 -0.73 8.60
CA THR A 69 -16.71 -1.12 9.93
C THR A 69 -15.60 -0.21 10.45
N GLY A 70 -14.93 0.53 9.57
CA GLY A 70 -13.79 1.39 9.93
C GLY A 70 -12.68 1.31 8.89
N TRP A 71 -11.72 2.22 8.95
CA TRP A 71 -10.52 2.15 8.12
C TRP A 71 -9.43 1.40 8.87
N GLU A 72 -8.85 0.40 8.23
CA GLU A 72 -7.75 -0.39 8.77
C GLU A 72 -6.61 -0.44 7.75
N PRO A 73 -5.34 -0.22 8.17
CA PRO A 73 -4.20 -0.39 7.28
C PRO A 73 -4.10 -1.87 6.87
N ILE A 74 -3.81 -2.12 5.60
CA ILE A 74 -3.57 -3.47 5.06
C ILE A 74 -2.18 -3.61 4.46
N PHE A 75 -1.60 -2.51 3.95
CA PHE A 75 -0.28 -2.52 3.32
C PHE A 75 0.39 -1.15 3.35
N ARG A 76 1.72 -1.13 3.45
CA ARG A 76 2.55 0.04 3.16
C ARG A 76 3.87 -0.34 2.52
N ALA A 77 4.43 0.59 1.75
CA ALA A 77 5.80 0.50 1.26
C ALA A 77 6.40 1.89 1.08
N THR A 78 7.73 1.95 0.94
CA THR A 78 8.46 3.19 0.68
C THR A 78 9.54 2.94 -0.37
N PRO A 79 9.15 2.65 -1.63
CA PRO A 79 10.10 2.51 -2.73
C PRO A 79 11.03 3.73 -2.82
N TRP A 80 12.32 3.42 -2.97
CA TRP A 80 13.35 4.41 -3.19
C TRP A 80 13.44 4.73 -4.68
N ILE A 81 13.44 6.02 -4.98
CA ILE A 81 13.52 6.55 -6.34
C ILE A 81 14.86 7.28 -6.43
N GLY A 82 15.91 6.53 -6.79
CA GLY A 82 17.26 7.08 -6.90
C GLY A 82 17.70 7.33 -8.34
N GLU A 83 17.16 6.57 -9.29
CA GLU A 83 17.56 6.62 -10.70
C GLU A 83 16.35 6.46 -11.61
N GLU A 84 16.43 7.03 -12.81
CA GLU A 84 15.42 6.81 -13.83
C GLU A 84 15.42 5.34 -14.26
N VAL A 85 14.28 4.68 -14.09
CA VAL A 85 14.08 3.29 -14.50
C VAL A 85 12.78 3.19 -15.27
N ASN A 86 12.80 2.44 -16.37
CA ASN A 86 11.59 2.10 -17.12
C ASN A 86 11.68 0.67 -17.67
N ASN A 87 11.08 -0.29 -16.96
CA ASN A 87 11.12 -1.71 -17.34
C ASN A 87 9.72 -2.26 -17.73
N GLY A 88 9.41 -3.54 -17.53
CA GLY A 88 8.05 -4.07 -17.75
C GLY A 88 7.04 -3.69 -16.66
N TYR A 89 7.51 -3.39 -15.45
CA TYR A 89 6.73 -3.44 -14.21
C TYR A 89 6.60 -2.08 -13.53
N ILE A 90 7.70 -1.32 -13.47
CA ILE A 90 7.78 0.00 -12.86
C ILE A 90 8.36 1.03 -13.82
N ARG A 91 7.91 2.27 -13.66
CA ARG A 91 8.58 3.45 -14.22
C ARG A 91 8.78 4.46 -13.10
N GLN A 92 9.99 4.96 -12.94
CA GLN A 92 10.29 5.96 -11.94
C GLN A 92 11.25 7.02 -12.49
N VAL A 93 11.09 8.27 -12.04
CA VAL A 93 11.93 9.42 -12.37
C VAL A 93 12.02 10.26 -11.09
N PRO A 94 13.20 10.41 -10.45
CA PRO A 94 13.38 11.25 -9.26
C PRO A 94 13.42 12.74 -9.60
N GLY A 95 13.54 13.59 -8.57
CA GLY A 95 13.78 15.03 -8.72
C GLY A 95 12.63 15.91 -8.31
N THR A 96 12.73 17.20 -8.63
CA THR A 96 11.68 18.21 -8.38
C THR A 96 10.48 18.06 -9.32
N THR A 97 10.68 17.36 -10.44
CA THR A 97 9.63 16.93 -11.38
C THR A 97 9.89 15.49 -11.76
N GLY A 98 8.92 14.61 -11.55
CA GLY A 98 9.14 13.18 -11.66
C GLY A 98 7.88 12.36 -11.57
N GLN A 99 8.05 11.04 -11.53
CA GLN A 99 6.94 10.11 -11.42
C GLN A 99 7.35 8.80 -10.77
N TYR A 100 6.37 8.10 -10.21
CA TYR A 100 6.46 6.70 -9.81
C TYR A 100 5.21 5.96 -10.27
N ARG A 101 5.39 4.94 -11.10
CA ARG A 101 4.30 4.19 -11.70
C ARG A 101 4.52 2.70 -11.56
N VAL A 102 3.54 2.04 -10.98
CA VAL A 102 3.32 0.60 -11.02
C VAL A 102 2.47 0.30 -12.26
N LYS A 103 3.05 -0.36 -13.26
CA LYS A 103 2.48 -0.57 -14.61
C LYS A 103 1.70 -1.89 -14.78
N VAL A 104 1.83 -2.77 -13.80
CA VAL A 104 1.23 -4.10 -13.72
C VAL A 104 0.71 -4.29 -12.30
N PRO A 105 -0.14 -5.29 -12.01
CA PRO A 105 -0.64 -5.50 -10.66
C PRO A 105 0.50 -5.50 -9.61
N LEU A 106 0.28 -4.83 -8.48
CA LEU A 106 1.29 -4.62 -7.43
C LEU A 106 2.01 -5.91 -7.06
N SER A 107 1.29 -7.03 -6.87
CA SER A 107 1.89 -8.32 -6.55
C SER A 107 2.93 -8.75 -7.58
N GLN A 108 2.63 -8.57 -8.88
CA GLN A 108 3.55 -8.86 -9.97
C GLN A 108 4.74 -7.90 -9.97
N ALA A 109 4.55 -6.62 -9.65
CA ALA A 109 5.64 -5.66 -9.55
C ALA A 109 6.58 -5.94 -8.37
N LEU A 110 6.05 -6.34 -7.20
CA LEU A 110 6.83 -6.71 -6.02
C LEU A 110 7.69 -7.95 -6.32
N ASN A 111 7.15 -8.95 -7.01
CA ASN A 111 7.87 -10.18 -7.42
C ASN A 111 9.03 -9.97 -8.43
N GLN A 112 9.40 -8.73 -8.74
CA GLN A 112 10.61 -8.43 -9.53
C GLN A 112 11.77 -7.92 -8.67
N ASP A 113 11.54 -7.71 -7.38
CA ASP A 113 12.61 -7.31 -6.48
C ASP A 113 13.54 -8.50 -6.23
N ASP A 114 14.81 -8.35 -6.57
CA ASP A 114 15.83 -9.41 -6.45
C ASP A 114 15.97 -9.93 -5.01
N ARG A 115 15.49 -9.17 -4.00
CA ARG A 115 15.46 -9.62 -2.61
C ARG A 115 14.53 -10.82 -2.38
N PHE A 116 13.55 -11.06 -3.25
CA PHE A 116 12.71 -12.28 -3.20
C PHE A 116 13.41 -13.53 -3.75
N ASP A 117 14.59 -13.40 -4.35
CA ASP A 117 15.41 -14.52 -4.87
C ASP A 117 16.84 -14.38 -4.30
N ASP A 118 16.95 -14.15 -2.99
CA ASP A 118 18.22 -13.92 -2.30
C ASP A 118 18.94 -15.23 -1.88
N GLY A 119 18.29 -16.37 -2.11
CA GLY A 119 18.79 -17.71 -1.79
C GLY A 119 18.73 -18.06 -0.29
N SER A 120 17.98 -17.31 0.52
CA SER A 120 17.85 -17.50 1.97
C SER A 120 16.40 -17.52 2.47
N GLY A 121 15.95 -18.69 2.96
CA GLY A 121 14.61 -18.82 3.56
C GLY A 121 13.49 -18.94 2.53
N PRO A 122 12.21 -19.03 2.95
CA PRO A 122 11.14 -19.28 2.00
C PRO A 122 10.91 -18.03 1.13
N ASP A 123 11.28 -18.13 -0.15
CA ASP A 123 10.97 -17.16 -1.20
C ASP A 123 9.45 -17.05 -1.39
N ALA A 124 8.78 -16.30 -0.51
CA ALA A 124 7.34 -16.13 -0.52
C ALA A 124 6.99 -15.08 -1.57
N SER A 125 6.60 -15.52 -2.76
CA SER A 125 6.16 -14.64 -3.83
C SER A 125 5.00 -13.75 -3.38
N ALA A 126 5.05 -12.48 -3.72
CA ALA A 126 3.98 -11.54 -3.43
C ALA A 126 2.65 -11.94 -4.08
N GLY A 127 1.58 -11.96 -3.29
CA GLY A 127 0.21 -12.13 -3.73
C GLY A 127 -0.60 -10.82 -3.71
N PRO A 128 -1.82 -10.83 -4.27
CA PRO A 128 -2.75 -9.71 -4.12
C PRO A 128 -3.00 -9.36 -2.65
N LEU A 129 -3.13 -8.07 -2.34
CA LEU A 129 -3.41 -7.60 -0.98
C LEU A 129 -4.76 -8.16 -0.52
N VAL A 130 -4.81 -8.75 0.68
CA VAL A 130 -6.07 -9.27 1.21
C VAL A 130 -6.80 -8.15 1.94
N ILE A 131 -8.07 -7.98 1.58
CA ILE A 131 -8.96 -6.97 2.16
C ILE A 131 -9.80 -7.60 3.26
N ALA A 132 -10.37 -8.76 2.97
CA ALA A 132 -11.14 -9.55 3.91
C ALA A 132 -10.96 -11.04 3.63
N ASP A 133 -10.96 -11.85 4.67
CA ASP A 133 -10.85 -13.31 4.63
C ASP A 133 -11.64 -13.94 5.79
N GLU A 134 -11.62 -15.27 5.91
CA GLU A 134 -12.32 -15.95 7.01
C GLU A 134 -11.66 -15.73 8.39
N GLN A 135 -10.40 -15.28 8.42
CA GLN A 135 -9.61 -15.11 9.64
C GLN A 135 -9.81 -13.72 10.27
N GLY A 136 -10.05 -12.71 9.45
CA GLY A 136 -10.24 -11.33 9.84
C GLY A 136 -8.97 -10.56 10.13
N LYS A 137 -9.14 -9.40 10.78
CA LYS A 137 -8.03 -8.53 11.18
C LYS A 137 -7.10 -9.28 12.14
N PRO A 138 -5.77 -9.29 11.89
CA PRO A 138 -4.87 -9.98 12.79
C PRO A 138 -4.81 -9.38 14.20
N ASP A 139 -4.59 -10.25 15.19
CA ASP A 139 -4.42 -9.85 16.57
C ASP A 139 -2.95 -9.53 16.91
N TYR A 140 -2.62 -8.25 16.78
CA TYR A 140 -1.30 -7.72 17.12
C TYR A 140 -1.02 -7.63 18.62
N SER A 141 -2.02 -7.81 19.50
CA SER A 141 -1.84 -7.62 20.94
C SER A 141 -0.91 -8.67 21.57
N SER A 142 -0.79 -9.82 20.91
CA SER A 142 0.09 -10.92 21.31
C SER A 142 1.55 -10.72 20.86
N LEU A 143 1.81 -9.78 19.93
CA LEU A 143 3.15 -9.45 19.46
C LEU A 143 3.82 -8.45 20.39
N THR A 144 5.06 -8.74 20.76
CA THR A 144 5.85 -7.93 21.70
C THR A 144 7.07 -7.26 21.05
N SER A 145 7.34 -7.56 19.78
CA SER A 145 8.58 -7.21 19.08
C SER A 145 8.54 -5.88 18.31
N PHE A 146 7.56 -5.00 18.57
CA PHE A 146 7.48 -3.70 17.91
C PHE A 146 8.52 -2.73 18.48
N PRO A 147 9.47 -2.18 17.68
CA PRO A 147 10.57 -1.35 18.19
C PRO A 147 10.12 -0.14 19.01
N SER A 148 8.98 0.45 18.65
CA SER A 148 8.40 1.61 19.35
C SER A 148 7.01 1.32 19.92
N GLY A 149 6.67 0.03 20.08
CA GLY A 149 5.37 -0.43 20.58
C GLY A 149 4.26 -0.47 19.52
N LEU A 150 3.17 -1.15 19.89
CA LEU A 150 2.05 -1.44 18.99
C LEU A 150 1.38 -0.17 18.43
N SER A 151 1.27 0.90 19.23
CA SER A 151 0.66 2.15 18.75
C SER A 151 1.44 2.75 17.59
N ALA A 152 2.77 2.80 17.70
CA ALA A 152 3.64 3.36 16.67
C ALA A 152 3.68 2.51 15.39
N PHE A 153 3.48 1.20 15.55
CA PHE A 153 3.31 0.27 14.43
C PHE A 153 2.01 0.52 13.68
N LEU A 154 0.88 0.60 14.41
CA LEU A 154 -0.45 0.80 13.81
C LEU A 154 -0.63 2.19 13.20
N ASP A 155 -0.04 3.24 13.80
CA ASP A 155 -0.11 4.59 13.26
C ASP A 155 0.98 4.90 12.21
N GLY A 156 1.92 3.97 12.01
CA GLY A 156 2.95 4.03 10.98
C GLY A 156 4.19 4.85 11.31
N THR A 157 4.25 5.48 12.47
CA THR A 157 5.41 6.29 12.88
C THR A 157 6.65 5.45 13.13
N SER A 158 6.51 4.15 13.44
CA SER A 158 7.62 3.22 13.58
C SER A 158 7.19 1.77 13.36
N MET A 159 7.65 1.17 12.26
CA MET A 159 7.36 -0.23 11.93
C MET A 159 8.45 -1.20 12.40
N GLY A 160 9.72 -0.76 12.35
CA GLY A 160 10.83 -1.71 12.37
C GLY A 160 10.95 -2.48 11.06
N SER A 161 11.85 -3.46 11.02
CA SER A 161 11.95 -4.36 9.87
C SER A 161 10.77 -5.33 9.86
N ALA A 162 10.30 -5.66 8.66
CA ALA A 162 9.24 -6.66 8.47
C ALA A 162 9.57 -8.06 9.02
N SER A 163 10.85 -8.35 9.22
CA SER A 163 11.34 -9.55 9.91
C SER A 163 11.08 -9.58 11.42
N LEU A 164 10.71 -8.46 12.05
CA LEU A 164 10.54 -8.35 13.52
C LEU A 164 9.16 -8.75 14.01
N TYR A 165 8.18 -8.84 13.12
CA TYR A 165 6.82 -9.28 13.44
C TYR A 165 6.42 -10.52 12.62
N PRO A 166 7.26 -11.59 12.61
CA PRO A 166 6.88 -12.84 11.98
C PRO A 166 5.74 -13.45 12.81
N GLY A 167 4.76 -14.02 12.14
CA GLY A 167 3.95 -15.06 12.79
C GLY A 167 2.79 -14.61 13.67
N ALA A 168 2.26 -13.38 13.60
CA ALA A 168 0.93 -13.16 14.22
C ALA A 168 -0.24 -13.72 13.41
N HIS A 169 0.07 -14.64 12.49
CA HIS A 169 -0.47 -16.00 12.56
C HIS A 169 0.65 -16.97 12.02
N GLU A 170 0.63 -18.27 12.29
CA GLU A 170 1.36 -19.30 11.51
C GLU A 170 0.35 -20.39 11.11
N GLU A 171 0.53 -20.99 9.91
CA GLU A 171 -0.43 -21.80 9.11
C GLU A 171 -1.88 -21.29 9.19
N GLY A 172 -2.25 -20.38 8.28
CA GLY A 172 -3.21 -19.31 8.59
C GLY A 172 -2.51 -18.03 9.01
N GLY A 173 -1.20 -17.95 8.72
CA GLY A 173 -0.26 -16.84 8.91
C GLY A 173 -0.64 -15.52 8.28
N HIS A 174 -0.24 -14.36 8.86
CA HIS A 174 -0.49 -13.03 8.26
C HIS A 174 -0.25 -13.11 6.77
N GLN A 175 -1.34 -13.10 6.02
CA GLN A 175 -1.31 -13.28 4.57
C GLN A 175 -0.28 -12.31 4.01
N ASN A 176 0.55 -12.65 3.04
CA ASN A 176 1.34 -11.62 2.34
C ASN A 176 2.29 -10.74 3.20
N ASN A 177 2.87 -11.22 4.30
CA ASN A 177 4.00 -10.53 4.92
C ASN A 177 5.23 -10.66 4.02
N TYR A 178 5.89 -9.55 3.67
CA TYR A 178 7.05 -9.53 2.77
C TYR A 178 8.32 -9.00 3.46
N PRO A 179 8.92 -9.79 4.38
CA PRO A 179 10.14 -9.41 5.09
C PRO A 179 11.26 -8.94 4.16
N ASP A 180 11.46 -9.64 3.04
CA ASP A 180 12.62 -9.48 2.17
C ASP A 180 12.66 -8.09 1.50
N ILE A 181 11.50 -7.53 1.21
CA ILE A 181 11.39 -6.19 0.61
C ILE A 181 11.15 -5.07 1.61
N ASP A 182 11.13 -5.38 2.91
CA ASP A 182 10.84 -4.46 4.02
C ASP A 182 9.53 -3.66 3.82
N ALA A 183 8.54 -4.33 3.23
CA ALA A 183 7.18 -3.79 3.10
C ALA A 183 6.36 -4.15 4.34
N GLY A 184 5.62 -3.17 4.87
CA GLY A 184 4.77 -3.40 6.04
C GLY A 184 3.43 -3.96 5.63
N TYR A 185 3.17 -5.23 5.89
CA TYR A 185 1.85 -5.84 5.71
C TYR A 185 1.08 -5.93 7.03
N TYR A 186 -0.21 -5.58 7.00
CA TYR A 186 -1.07 -5.43 8.19
C TYR A 186 -2.25 -6.42 8.25
N GLY A 187 -2.28 -7.43 7.39
CA GLY A 187 -3.40 -8.36 7.36
C GLY A 187 -4.59 -7.89 6.54
N ALA A 188 -5.62 -8.73 6.54
CA ALA A 188 -6.96 -8.31 6.14
C ALA A 188 -7.47 -7.20 7.09
N ALA A 189 -8.32 -6.33 6.58
CA ALA A 189 -8.97 -5.29 7.38
C ALA A 189 -10.17 -5.82 8.18
N ALA A 190 -10.80 -6.91 7.72
CA ALA A 190 -12.00 -7.46 8.33
C ALA A 190 -12.14 -8.95 8.00
N ASP A 191 -13.01 -9.65 8.73
CA ASP A 191 -13.48 -10.97 8.32
C ASP A 191 -14.53 -10.86 7.19
N THR A 192 -14.98 -12.00 6.66
CA THR A 192 -15.97 -12.06 5.57
C THR A 192 -17.43 -11.96 6.01
N SER A 193 -17.73 -11.90 7.32
CA SER A 193 -19.11 -11.93 7.82
C SER A 193 -19.99 -10.79 7.30
N ALA A 194 -19.40 -9.60 7.07
CA ALA A 194 -20.08 -8.45 6.49
C ALA A 194 -20.45 -8.68 5.00
N LEU A 195 -19.81 -9.63 4.33
CA LEU A 195 -19.95 -9.93 2.91
C LEU A 195 -20.93 -11.08 2.64
N ASP A 196 -21.02 -12.04 3.57
CA ASP A 196 -21.82 -13.26 3.42
C ASP A 196 -23.33 -12.97 3.34
N ASN A 197 -24.03 -13.75 2.52
CA ASN A 197 -25.48 -13.72 2.42
C ASN A 197 -26.14 -14.94 3.06
N PRO A 198 -26.70 -14.84 4.28
CA PRO A 198 -27.32 -15.99 4.94
C PRO A 198 -28.70 -16.38 4.40
N ASN A 199 -29.28 -15.60 3.48
CA ASN A 199 -30.67 -15.77 3.06
C ASN A 199 -30.79 -16.47 1.69
N ASP A 200 -31.34 -17.67 1.68
CA ASP A 200 -31.60 -18.47 0.48
C ASP A 200 -32.37 -17.70 -0.61
N GLY A 201 -31.94 -17.88 -1.86
CA GLY A 201 -32.61 -17.32 -3.04
C GLY A 201 -32.49 -15.80 -3.18
N SER A 202 -31.59 -15.16 -2.42
CA SER A 202 -31.40 -13.72 -2.42
C SER A 202 -29.96 -13.33 -2.74
N ASP A 203 -29.75 -12.03 -2.98
CA ASP A 203 -28.43 -11.43 -3.17
C ASP A 203 -28.17 -10.42 -2.04
N LYS A 204 -26.95 -10.42 -1.49
CA LYS A 204 -26.43 -9.33 -0.63
C LYS A 204 -25.35 -8.58 -1.38
N THR A 205 -25.39 -7.26 -1.30
CA THR A 205 -24.35 -6.39 -1.87
C THR A 205 -23.71 -5.61 -0.73
N THR A 206 -22.39 -5.69 -0.60
CA THR A 206 -21.62 -4.98 0.42
C THR A 206 -20.62 -4.04 -0.26
N GLU A 207 -20.59 -2.79 0.19
CA GLU A 207 -19.63 -1.79 -0.29
C GLU A 207 -18.27 -2.01 0.39
N VAL A 208 -17.22 -2.03 -0.42
CA VAL A 208 -15.82 -2.10 0.03
C VAL A 208 -15.09 -0.86 -0.50
N LYS A 209 -14.38 -0.18 0.40
CA LYS A 209 -13.58 1.00 0.06
C LYS A 209 -12.11 0.73 0.31
N LEU A 210 -11.27 1.21 -0.60
CA LEU A 210 -9.82 1.23 -0.46
C LEU A 210 -9.34 2.67 -0.49
N ARG A 211 -8.60 3.10 0.54
CA ARG A 211 -7.95 4.39 0.58
C ARG A 211 -6.47 4.19 0.31
N TYR A 212 -5.96 4.93 -0.67
CA TYR A 212 -4.55 4.98 -1.00
C TYR A 212 -4.04 6.36 -0.60
N THR A 213 -3.08 6.38 0.31
CA THR A 213 -2.44 7.61 0.78
C THR A 213 -0.97 7.57 0.39
N PHE A 214 -0.48 8.61 -0.24
CA PHE A 214 0.91 8.77 -0.68
C PHE A 214 1.55 9.94 0.04
N GLU A 215 2.83 9.80 0.36
CA GLU A 215 3.69 10.85 0.90
C GLU A 215 4.96 10.90 0.05
N LEU A 216 5.23 12.07 -0.53
CA LEU A 216 6.45 12.34 -1.28
C LEU A 216 7.55 12.75 -0.30
N GLN A 217 8.64 11.99 -0.29
CA GLN A 217 9.71 12.19 0.67
C GLN A 217 11.01 12.56 -0.03
N ARG A 218 11.79 13.37 0.68
CA ARG A 218 13.13 13.80 0.28
C ARG A 218 14.12 12.63 0.30
N PRO A 219 15.16 12.66 -0.54
CA PRO A 219 16.25 11.69 -0.51
C PRO A 219 17.00 11.75 0.81
N ASN A 220 17.60 10.62 1.22
CA ASN A 220 18.48 10.60 2.38
C ASN A 220 19.78 9.86 2.12
N LEU A 221 20.82 10.13 2.92
CA LEU A 221 22.15 9.54 2.72
C LEU A 221 22.13 8.02 2.74
N SER A 222 21.31 7.40 3.60
CA SER A 222 21.19 5.94 3.66
C SER A 222 20.61 5.34 2.39
N GLN A 223 19.71 6.02 1.68
CA GLN A 223 19.23 5.56 0.37
C GLN A 223 20.33 5.74 -0.67
N LEU A 224 20.92 6.93 -0.72
CA LEU A 224 21.86 7.32 -1.77
C LEU A 224 23.12 6.43 -1.75
N SER A 225 23.48 5.86 -0.60
CA SER A 225 24.61 4.92 -0.49
C SER A 225 24.40 3.59 -1.20
N TYR A 226 23.17 3.27 -1.64
CA TYR A 226 22.86 2.08 -2.43
C TYR A 226 22.83 2.36 -3.94
N LEU A 227 23.08 3.60 -4.37
CA LEU A 227 23.16 3.93 -5.78
C LEU A 227 24.58 3.71 -6.27
N ASP A 228 24.74 2.89 -7.30
CA ASP A 228 26.05 2.62 -7.93
C ASP A 228 26.67 3.90 -8.52
N SER A 229 25.85 4.89 -8.83
CA SER A 229 26.25 6.20 -9.35
C SER A 229 26.95 7.09 -8.33
N VAL A 230 26.88 6.80 -7.02
CA VAL A 230 27.45 7.65 -5.97
C VAL A 230 28.41 6.88 -5.06
N ASP A 231 29.71 7.09 -5.24
CA ASP A 231 30.74 6.52 -4.37
C ASP A 231 31.04 7.41 -3.15
N PHE A 232 30.59 6.96 -1.98
CA PHE A 232 30.88 7.60 -0.69
C PHE A 232 32.18 7.10 -0.02
N SER A 233 32.95 6.23 -0.66
CA SER A 233 34.18 5.69 -0.09
C SER A 233 35.18 6.80 0.23
N GLY A 234 35.78 6.72 1.43
CA GLY A 234 36.73 7.73 1.91
C GLY A 234 36.10 9.04 2.42
N LEU A 235 34.77 9.21 2.37
CA LEU A 235 34.08 10.35 2.96
C LEU A 235 33.65 10.06 4.40
N SER A 236 33.81 11.03 5.30
CA SER A 236 33.65 10.81 6.74
C SER A 236 32.52 11.60 7.37
N THR A 237 32.15 12.72 6.77
CA THR A 237 31.09 13.61 7.26
C THR A 237 29.83 13.53 6.39
N ASP A 238 28.70 13.87 6.97
CA ASP A 238 27.43 13.90 6.23
C ASP A 238 27.45 15.03 5.20
N GLU A 239 28.09 16.17 5.51
CA GLU A 239 28.28 17.30 4.61
C GLU A 239 29.06 16.90 3.35
N GLU A 240 30.18 16.18 3.51
CA GLU A 240 30.96 15.65 2.39
C GLU A 240 30.13 14.71 1.51
N LYS A 241 29.37 13.80 2.13
CA LYS A 241 28.53 12.83 1.40
C LYS A 241 27.38 13.53 0.66
N LYS A 242 26.72 14.51 1.28
CA LYS A 242 25.68 15.29 0.61
C LYS A 242 26.22 16.07 -0.57
N GLN A 243 27.38 16.72 -0.40
CA GLN A 243 28.02 17.43 -1.50
C GLN A 243 28.38 16.47 -2.63
N LYS A 244 28.97 15.31 -2.31
CA LYS A 244 29.28 14.28 -3.30
C LYS A 244 28.05 13.82 -4.08
N ALA A 245 26.94 13.57 -3.40
CA ALA A 245 25.70 13.17 -4.07
C ALA A 245 25.16 14.27 -5.00
N ALA A 246 25.13 15.53 -4.55
CA ALA A 246 24.69 16.66 -5.36
C ALA A 246 25.64 16.96 -6.55
N ASP A 247 26.92 16.64 -6.44
CA ASP A 247 27.89 16.78 -7.53
C ASP A 247 27.71 15.70 -8.61
N GLU A 248 27.28 14.49 -8.23
CA GLU A 248 27.14 13.33 -9.14
C GLU A 248 25.72 13.17 -9.70
N LEU A 249 24.69 13.70 -9.01
CA LEU A 249 23.28 13.57 -9.39
C LEU A 249 22.69 14.94 -9.71
N ASP A 250 22.38 15.17 -10.98
CA ASP A 250 21.93 16.46 -11.53
C ASP A 250 20.54 16.91 -11.06
N TRP A 251 19.75 16.00 -10.51
CA TRP A 251 18.41 16.25 -9.96
C TRP A 251 18.41 16.60 -8.47
N LEU A 252 19.59 16.70 -7.84
CA LEU A 252 19.76 16.95 -6.40
C LEU A 252 20.52 18.24 -6.09
N GLU A 253 20.06 18.93 -5.05
CA GLU A 253 20.85 19.90 -4.30
C GLU A 253 21.23 19.34 -2.92
N VAL A 254 22.30 19.88 -2.32
CA VAL A 254 22.68 19.53 -0.94
C VAL A 254 21.54 19.80 0.05
N SER A 255 20.77 20.86 -0.22
CA SER A 255 19.59 21.26 0.53
C SER A 255 18.46 20.25 0.48
N ASP A 256 18.42 19.33 -0.49
CA ASP A 256 17.39 18.28 -0.63
C ASP A 256 17.68 17.05 0.23
N ILE A 257 18.93 16.83 0.62
CA ILE A 257 19.36 15.55 1.18
C ILE A 257 19.25 15.56 2.71
N ASP A 258 18.47 14.64 3.25
CA ASP A 258 18.46 14.38 4.69
C ASP A 258 19.63 13.48 5.12
N ALA A 259 20.28 13.82 6.23
CA ALA A 259 21.34 12.98 6.79
C ALA A 259 20.78 11.71 7.46
N GLY A 260 19.63 11.85 8.12
CA GLY A 260 18.92 10.77 8.82
C GLY A 260 17.75 10.22 8.01
N ASN A 261 16.61 10.03 8.66
CA ASN A 261 15.39 9.59 7.97
C ASN A 261 14.91 10.67 6.99
N SER A 262 14.40 10.22 5.84
CA SER A 262 13.76 11.09 4.86
C SER A 262 12.59 11.84 5.48
N LYS A 263 12.52 13.15 5.22
CA LYS A 263 11.38 13.98 5.57
C LYS A 263 10.42 14.11 4.40
N ILE A 264 9.17 14.44 4.70
CA ILE A 264 8.24 14.92 3.66
C ILE A 264 8.82 16.17 2.98
N VAL A 265 8.66 16.26 1.66
CA VAL A 265 8.98 17.45 0.87
C VAL A 265 8.12 18.66 1.29
N MET A 266 8.59 19.88 1.10
CA MET A 266 7.88 21.14 1.33
C MET A 266 7.35 21.32 2.77
N ASN A 267 7.95 20.67 3.78
CA ASN A 267 7.44 20.67 5.14
C ASN A 267 7.42 22.08 5.77
N GLY A 268 6.24 22.67 5.90
CA GLY A 268 6.06 24.03 6.40
C GLY A 268 6.47 25.14 5.42
N GLU A 269 6.78 24.79 4.17
CA GLU A 269 7.18 25.71 3.10
C GLU A 269 5.96 26.10 2.27
N ASP A 270 5.94 27.31 1.73
CA ASP A 270 4.88 27.80 0.83
C ASP A 270 3.43 27.63 1.32
N GLY A 271 3.24 27.67 2.64
CA GLY A 271 1.92 27.51 3.27
C GLY A 271 1.46 26.06 3.39
N ASN A 272 2.30 25.09 3.04
CA ASN A 272 2.06 23.68 3.33
C ASN A 272 2.05 23.43 4.85
N ALA A 273 1.36 22.38 5.27
CA ALA A 273 1.35 21.94 6.66
C ALA A 273 2.79 21.75 7.20
N ASN A 274 3.05 22.25 8.41
CA ASN A 274 4.33 22.06 9.10
C ASN A 274 4.20 20.95 10.14
N PHE A 275 4.79 19.79 9.85
CA PHE A 275 4.79 18.64 10.75
C PHE A 275 5.94 18.76 11.76
N ALA A 276 5.62 18.55 13.04
CA ALA A 276 6.63 18.54 14.10
C ALA A 276 7.65 17.39 13.94
N ASN A 277 7.20 16.26 13.38
CA ASN A 277 8.00 15.07 13.09
C ASN A 277 7.88 14.72 11.60
N PRO A 278 8.59 15.43 10.71
CA PRO A 278 8.38 15.30 9.26
C PRO A 278 8.94 14.01 8.65
N SER A 279 9.65 13.18 9.42
CA SER A 279 10.20 11.88 8.99
C SER A 279 9.44 10.68 9.56
N GLY A 280 8.27 10.91 10.15
CA GLY A 280 7.48 9.91 10.88
C GLY A 280 6.11 10.46 11.18
N ILE A 281 5.34 10.74 10.12
CA ILE A 281 4.02 11.35 10.20
C ILE A 281 2.98 10.23 10.42
N PRO A 282 2.15 10.30 11.47
CA PRO A 282 1.08 9.33 11.68
C PRO A 282 0.10 9.29 10.51
N TYR A 283 -0.46 8.12 10.19
CA TYR A 283 -1.40 7.97 9.07
C TYR A 283 -2.58 8.93 9.12
N ASN A 284 -3.20 9.09 10.29
CA ASN A 284 -4.31 10.03 10.47
C ASN A 284 -3.93 11.48 10.15
N SER A 285 -2.66 11.85 10.38
CA SER A 285 -2.13 13.19 10.12
C SER A 285 -1.83 13.38 8.65
N LEU A 286 -1.34 12.33 7.95
CA LEU A 286 -1.22 12.34 6.50
C LEU A 286 -2.60 12.57 5.86
N ILE A 287 -3.58 11.75 6.22
CA ILE A 287 -4.94 11.82 5.66
C ILE A 287 -5.57 13.20 5.93
N ALA A 288 -5.44 13.74 7.15
CA ALA A 288 -6.02 15.02 7.51
C ALA A 288 -5.38 16.23 6.80
N ASN A 289 -4.19 16.07 6.22
CA ASN A 289 -3.46 17.13 5.54
C ASN A 289 -3.32 16.90 4.03
N ALA A 290 -3.98 15.89 3.45
CA ALA A 290 -3.95 15.64 2.01
C ALA A 290 -4.44 16.84 1.17
N ASP A 291 -5.37 17.65 1.71
CA ASP A 291 -5.87 18.87 1.05
C ASP A 291 -5.01 20.12 1.32
N ASN A 292 -4.08 20.04 2.27
CA ASN A 292 -3.31 21.19 2.78
C ASN A 292 -1.79 21.03 2.59
N HIS A 293 -1.36 19.99 1.86
CA HIS A 293 0.05 19.70 1.67
C HIS A 293 0.31 19.05 0.31
N VAL A 294 1.10 19.69 -0.55
CA VAL A 294 1.33 19.24 -1.95
C VAL A 294 2.03 17.89 -2.06
N GLY A 295 2.87 17.55 -1.07
CA GLY A 295 3.53 16.24 -0.96
C GLY A 295 2.64 15.11 -0.46
N ILE A 296 1.35 15.33 -0.18
CA ILE A 296 0.43 14.28 0.29
C ILE A 296 -0.71 14.11 -0.70
N LEU A 297 -0.98 12.86 -1.08
CA LEU A 297 -2.13 12.52 -1.92
C LEU A 297 -2.97 11.48 -1.21
N SER A 298 -4.29 11.62 -1.21
CA SER A 298 -5.17 10.58 -0.68
C SER A 298 -6.37 10.39 -1.59
N THR A 299 -6.59 9.16 -2.06
CA THR A 299 -7.72 8.81 -2.93
C THR A 299 -8.47 7.60 -2.41
N VAL A 300 -9.78 7.55 -2.67
CA VAL A 300 -10.64 6.43 -2.28
C VAL A 300 -11.19 5.76 -3.53
N ALA A 301 -10.87 4.48 -3.71
CA ALA A 301 -11.55 3.59 -4.64
C ALA A 301 -12.69 2.87 -3.93
N THR A 302 -13.78 2.60 -4.65
CA THR A 302 -14.94 1.89 -4.11
C THR A 302 -15.40 0.83 -5.10
N PHE A 303 -15.69 -0.36 -4.59
CA PHE A 303 -16.30 -1.44 -5.36
C PHE A 303 -17.32 -2.19 -4.49
N ASN A 304 -18.22 -2.89 -5.15
CA ASN A 304 -19.22 -3.71 -4.47
C ASN A 304 -18.85 -5.18 -4.59
N THR A 305 -18.93 -5.90 -3.49
CA THR A 305 -18.98 -7.36 -3.48
C THR A 305 -20.44 -7.79 -3.50
N LYS A 306 -20.73 -8.86 -4.23
CA LYS A 306 -22.08 -9.41 -4.31
C LYS A 306 -22.04 -10.90 -4.04
N ALA A 307 -22.73 -11.33 -2.98
CA ALA A 307 -22.88 -12.72 -2.58
C ALA A 307 -24.31 -13.18 -2.83
N ARG A 308 -24.45 -14.32 -3.52
CA ARG A 308 -25.74 -14.98 -3.73
C ARG A 308 -25.74 -16.34 -3.07
N ASN A 309 -26.73 -16.55 -2.20
CA ASN A 309 -27.05 -17.86 -1.64
C ASN A 309 -28.13 -18.49 -2.54
N GLU A 310 -27.80 -19.55 -3.24
CA GLU A 310 -28.77 -20.23 -4.10
C GLU A 310 -29.88 -20.88 -3.26
N ALA A 311 -31.10 -20.91 -3.81
CA ALA A 311 -32.21 -21.55 -3.11
C ALA A 311 -31.98 -23.07 -3.03
N SER A 312 -32.12 -23.63 -1.83
CA SER A 312 -32.16 -25.09 -1.68
C SER A 312 -33.46 -25.63 -2.27
N ASP A 313 -33.36 -26.40 -3.35
CA ASP A 313 -34.50 -27.14 -3.92
C ASP A 313 -34.33 -28.63 -3.67
N SER A 314 -35.24 -29.22 -2.89
CA SER A 314 -35.31 -30.66 -2.68
C SER A 314 -36.62 -31.20 -3.25
N GLY A 315 -36.58 -31.56 -4.53
CA GLY A 315 -37.67 -32.22 -5.23
C GLY A 315 -37.47 -33.73 -5.29
N VAL A 316 -38.29 -34.51 -4.58
CA VAL A 316 -38.53 -35.92 -4.94
C VAL A 316 -39.76 -35.97 -5.82
N THR A 317 -39.59 -36.04 -7.14
CA THR A 317 -40.70 -36.39 -8.03
C THR A 317 -40.87 -37.91 -8.05
N GLY A 318 -41.66 -38.43 -7.11
CA GLY A 318 -42.11 -39.82 -7.10
C GLY A 318 -43.53 -39.94 -7.64
N SER A 319 -43.68 -40.38 -8.89
CA SER A 319 -44.96 -40.90 -9.36
C SER A 319 -45.13 -42.30 -8.77
N SER A 320 -45.95 -42.46 -7.73
CA SER A 320 -46.38 -43.80 -7.32
C SER A 320 -47.26 -44.38 -8.42
N ASN A 321 -46.80 -45.44 -9.08
CA ASN A 321 -47.59 -46.18 -10.05
C ASN A 321 -48.68 -46.94 -9.28
N THR A 322 -49.93 -46.43 -9.25
CA THR A 322 -51.05 -47.07 -8.54
C THR A 322 -51.71 -48.21 -9.30
N ASN A 323 -51.05 -48.77 -10.34
CA ASN A 323 -51.59 -49.92 -11.08
C ASN A 323 -50.83 -51.20 -10.72
N ALA A 324 -51.16 -51.74 -9.55
CA ALA A 324 -51.12 -53.18 -9.34
C ALA A 324 -52.48 -53.75 -9.77
N SER A 325 -52.48 -54.61 -10.79
CA SER A 325 -53.56 -55.54 -11.11
C SER A 325 -52.96 -56.89 -11.44
#